data_AF-F9RZX2-F1
#
_entry.id   AF-F9RZX2-F1
#
_cell.length_a   1.000
_cell.length_b   1.000
_cell.length_c   1.000
_cell.angle_alpha   90.00
_cell.angle_beta   90.00
_cell.angle_gamma   90.00
#
_symmetry.space_group_name_H-M   'P 1'
#
loop_
_entity.id
_entity.type
_entity.pdbx_description
1 polymer ?
#
loop_
_entity_poly.entity_id
_entity_poly.type
_entity_poly.pdbx_seq_one_letter_code
_entity_poly.pdbx_strand_id
1 'polypeptide(L)'
;MAKPRYKTTNWKQYNQALINRGSLTFWIDEDAIQHWKQLKQGNRGRPRLFSDLAITTALMVKRVFSMPLRGLQGFINSIFKLAQLPLLCPHYSCISK
;
A
#
# COMPACT_ATOMS: atom_id res chain seq x y z
N MET A 1 5.58 53.78 -1.87
CA MET A 1 4.68 52.98 -1.00
C MET A 1 5.53 52.06 -0.14
N ALA A 2 5.29 52.03 1.18
CA ALA A 2 6.07 51.19 2.09
C ALA A 2 5.70 49.70 1.93
N LYS A 3 6.70 48.80 1.95
CA LYS A 3 6.47 47.35 1.87
C LYS A 3 5.67 46.89 3.09
N PRO A 4 4.55 46.18 2.92
CA PRO A 4 3.82 45.61 4.05
C PRO A 4 4.72 44.60 4.78
N ARG A 5 4.82 44.77 6.10
CA ARG A 5 5.64 43.91 6.97
C ARG A 5 4.74 42.84 7.58
N TYR A 6 4.79 41.63 7.03
CA TYR A 6 3.98 40.51 7.52
C TYR A 6 4.67 39.79 8.69
N LYS A 7 3.89 39.35 9.68
CA LYS A 7 4.33 38.49 10.78
C LYS A 7 3.62 37.14 10.64
N THR A 8 4.38 36.07 10.45
CA THR A 8 3.82 34.71 10.30
C THR A 8 3.31 34.23 11.66
N THR A 9 1.99 34.22 11.86
CA THR A 9 1.35 33.78 13.13
C THR A 9 0.94 32.31 13.12
N ASN A 10 0.94 31.66 11.96
CA ASN A 10 0.42 30.31 11.76
C ASN A 10 1.50 29.21 11.70
N TRP A 11 2.73 29.49 12.14
CA TRP A 11 3.88 28.58 11.99
C TRP A 11 3.61 27.16 12.52
N LYS A 12 2.90 27.06 13.65
CA LYS A 12 2.48 25.78 14.23
C LYS A 12 1.57 24.97 13.31
N GLN A 13 0.58 25.63 12.70
CA GLN A 13 -0.36 24.98 11.77
C GLN A 13 0.35 24.56 10.48
N TYR A 14 1.25 25.40 9.98
CA TYR A 14 2.08 25.09 8.82
C TYR A 14 2.93 23.83 9.04
N ASN A 15 3.62 23.75 10.18
CA ASN A 15 4.42 22.58 10.53
C ASN A 15 3.55 21.33 10.69
N GLN A 16 2.38 21.44 11.30
CA GLN A 16 1.45 20.31 11.38
C GLN A 16 1.02 19.83 9.99
N ALA A 17 0.73 20.76 9.06
CA ALA A 17 0.40 20.39 7.69
C ALA A 17 1.57 19.69 6.98
N LEU A 18 2.83 20.09 7.23
CA LEU A 18 4.00 19.39 6.71
C LEU A 18 4.13 17.97 7.25
N ILE A 19 3.92 17.76 8.56
CA ILE A 19 3.93 16.42 9.16
C ILE A 19 2.83 15.56 8.55
N ASN A 20 1.62 16.12 8.41
CA ASN A 20 0.47 15.41 7.87
C ASN A 20 0.66 14.98 6.40
N ARG A 21 1.54 15.63 5.64
CA ARG A 21 1.90 15.18 4.27
C ARG A 21 2.61 13.83 4.26
N GLY A 22 3.27 13.45 5.35
CA GLY A 22 3.86 12.12 5.53
C GLY A 22 2.88 11.08 6.08
N SER A 23 1.66 11.48 6.45
CA SER A 23 0.63 10.55 6.92
C SER A 23 0.17 9.66 5.78
N LEU A 24 0.05 8.36 6.03
CA LEU A 24 -0.36 7.37 5.06
C LEU A 24 -1.78 6.90 5.38
N THR A 25 -2.65 6.93 4.37
CA THR A 25 -4.01 6.37 4.44
C THR A 25 -4.18 5.38 3.30
N PHE A 26 -4.62 4.17 3.61
CA PHE A 26 -4.86 3.11 2.63
C PHE A 26 -6.37 2.86 2.52
N TRP A 27 -6.89 3.03 1.32
CA TRP A 27 -8.23 2.58 0.94
C TRP A 27 -8.07 1.27 0.19
N ILE A 28 -8.84 0.26 0.59
CA ILE A 28 -8.82 -1.06 -0.05
C ILE A 28 -10.21 -1.28 -0.61
N ASP A 29 -10.26 -1.42 -1.92
CA ASP A 29 -11.49 -1.66 -2.65
C ASP A 29 -12.06 -3.05 -2.34
N GLU A 30 -13.38 -3.16 -2.22
CA GLU A 30 -14.03 -4.40 -1.81
C GLU A 30 -13.97 -5.49 -2.89
N ASP A 31 -14.01 -5.11 -4.17
CA ASP A 31 -13.79 -6.05 -5.26
C ASP A 31 -12.35 -6.55 -5.25
N ALA A 32 -11.38 -5.70 -4.88
CA ALA A 32 -9.99 -6.13 -4.72
C ALA A 32 -9.82 -7.13 -3.56
N ILE A 33 -10.60 -7.01 -2.49
CA ILE A 33 -10.62 -7.99 -1.38
C ILE A 33 -11.15 -9.33 -1.87
N GLN A 34 -12.27 -9.34 -2.59
CA GLN A 34 -12.90 -10.56 -3.11
C GLN A 34 -12.00 -11.29 -4.12
N HIS A 35 -11.38 -10.54 -5.02
CA HIS A 35 -10.54 -11.08 -6.09
C HIS A 35 -9.07 -11.22 -5.70
N TRP A 36 -8.71 -11.01 -4.43
CA TRP A 36 -7.32 -11.09 -3.98
C TRP A 36 -6.73 -12.51 -4.14
N LYS A 37 -7.53 -13.53 -3.80
CA LYS A 37 -7.15 -14.95 -3.96
C LYS A 37 -7.73 -15.48 -5.27
N GLN A 38 -6.95 -16.31 -5.94
CA GLN A 38 -7.44 -17.01 -7.13
C GLN A 38 -8.15 -18.31 -6.73
N LEU A 39 -9.33 -18.56 -7.30
CA LEU A 39 -10.02 -19.84 -7.15
C LEU A 39 -9.19 -20.96 -7.79
N LYS A 40 -9.20 -22.15 -7.19
CA LYS A 40 -8.50 -23.33 -7.74
C LYS A 40 -8.99 -23.59 -9.16
N GLN A 41 -8.11 -23.39 -10.14
CA GLN A 41 -8.35 -23.83 -11.51
C GLN A 41 -7.96 -25.31 -11.61
N GLY A 42 -8.82 -26.15 -12.18
CA GLY A 42 -8.58 -27.59 -12.39
C GLY A 42 -7.49 -27.91 -13.44
N ASN A 43 -6.67 -26.93 -13.80
CA ASN A 43 -5.63 -27.06 -14.82
C ASN A 43 -4.40 -27.77 -14.25
N ARG A 44 -3.73 -28.56 -15.09
CA ARG A 44 -2.51 -29.28 -14.73
C ARG A 44 -1.38 -28.28 -14.49
N GLY A 45 -0.82 -28.24 -13.27
CA GLY A 45 0.28 -27.35 -12.89
C GLY A 45 0.21 -26.88 -11.44
N ARG A 46 1.14 -26.01 -11.02
CA ARG A 46 1.09 -25.41 -9.68
C ARG A 46 -0.10 -24.44 -9.61
N PRO A 47 -1.04 -24.62 -8.66
CA PRO A 47 -2.16 -23.69 -8.50
C PRO A 47 -1.63 -22.28 -8.20
N ARG A 48 -2.14 -21.29 -8.92
CA ARG A 48 -1.95 -19.89 -8.54
C ARG A 48 -2.84 -19.61 -7.33
N LEU A 49 -2.23 -19.18 -6.22
CA LEU A 49 -2.95 -18.87 -4.97
C LEU A 49 -3.43 -17.42 -4.92
N PHE A 50 -2.83 -16.55 -5.73
CA PHE A 50 -3.06 -15.11 -5.77
C PHE A 50 -3.42 -14.71 -7.20
N SER A 51 -4.33 -13.74 -7.33
CA SER A 51 -4.70 -13.18 -8.62
C SER A 51 -3.61 -12.28 -9.19
N ASP A 52 -3.65 -12.04 -10.49
CA ASP A 52 -2.76 -11.08 -11.13
C ASP A 52 -2.95 -9.66 -10.54
N LEU A 53 -4.18 -9.30 -10.15
CA LEU A 53 -4.49 -8.07 -9.41
C LEU A 53 -3.68 -7.94 -8.12
N ALA A 54 -3.60 -9.01 -7.30
CA ALA A 54 -2.84 -8.99 -6.05
C ALA A 54 -1.33 -8.79 -6.30
N ILE A 55 -0.78 -9.43 -7.34
CA ILE A 55 0.63 -9.31 -7.72
C ILE A 55 0.93 -7.89 -8.24
N THR A 56 0.12 -7.37 -9.16
CA THR A 56 0.31 -6.02 -9.71
C THR A 56 0.18 -4.96 -8.61
N THR A 57 -0.78 -5.11 -7.70
CA THR A 57 -0.95 -4.20 -6.55
C THR A 57 0.29 -4.20 -5.66
N ALA A 58 0.84 -5.37 -5.33
CA ALA A 58 2.07 -5.45 -4.54
C ALA A 58 3.26 -4.78 -5.26
N LEU A 59 3.40 -4.98 -6.57
CA LEU A 59 4.45 -4.32 -7.37
C LEU A 59 4.26 -2.80 -7.46
N MET A 60 3.03 -2.30 -7.53
CA MET A 60 2.75 -0.86 -7.50
C MET A 60 3.17 -0.25 -6.16
N VAL A 61 2.78 -0.86 -5.04
CA VAL A 61 3.20 -0.41 -3.69
C VAL A 61 4.71 -0.43 -3.57
N LYS A 62 5.36 -1.52 -4.05
CA LYS A 62 6.83 -1.62 -4.07
C LYS A 62 7.46 -0.44 -4.81
N ARG A 63 6.92 -0.06 -5.97
CA ARG A 63 7.45 1.01 -6.81
C ARG A 63 7.22 2.39 -6.20
N VAL A 64 6.03 2.65 -5.68
CA VAL A 64 5.67 3.94 -5.06
C VAL A 64 6.51 4.21 -3.82
N PHE A 65 6.71 3.20 -2.97
CA PHE A 65 7.46 3.35 -1.72
C PHE A 65 8.92 2.90 -1.84
N SER A 66 9.40 2.53 -3.04
CA SER A 66 10.77 2.06 -3.29
C SER A 66 11.25 0.97 -2.33
N MET A 67 10.38 0.01 -2.00
CA MET A 67 10.66 -1.00 -0.97
C MET A 67 11.34 -2.27 -1.53
N PRO A 68 12.17 -2.97 -0.73
CA PRO A 68 12.62 -4.32 -1.05
C PRO A 68 11.47 -5.33 -0.90
N LEU A 69 11.50 -6.43 -1.66
CA LEU A 69 10.39 -7.41 -1.70
C LEU A 69 10.05 -8.04 -0.35
N ARG A 70 11.04 -8.32 0.51
CA ARG A 70 10.80 -8.85 1.85
C ARG A 70 10.13 -7.81 2.76
N GLY A 71 10.54 -6.55 2.65
CA GLY A 71 9.92 -5.43 3.37
C GLY A 71 8.50 -5.17 2.89
N LEU A 72 8.25 -5.26 1.58
CA LEU A 72 6.93 -5.16 0.97
C LEU A 72 5.95 -6.19 1.54
N GLN A 73 6.39 -7.45 1.68
CA GLN A 73 5.54 -8.51 2.23
C GLN A 73 5.10 -8.17 3.67
N GLY A 74 6.04 -7.72 4.52
CA GLY A 74 5.73 -7.28 5.87
C GLY A 74 4.81 -6.06 5.90
N PHE A 75 5.06 -5.09 5.01
CA PHE A 75 4.28 -3.85 4.91
C PHE A 75 2.82 -4.11 4.54
N ILE A 76 2.57 -4.90 3.49
CA ILE A 76 1.21 -5.24 3.05
C ILE A 76 0.48 -6.06 4.13
N ASN A 77 1.16 -7.01 4.77
CA ASN A 77 0.58 -7.77 5.88
C ASN A 77 0.18 -6.86 7.05
N SER A 78 0.99 -5.85 7.38
CA SER A 78 0.66 -4.87 8.42
C SER A 78 -0.57 -4.03 8.04
N ILE A 79 -0.69 -3.62 6.78
CA ILE A 79 -1.88 -2.91 6.28
C ILE A 79 -3.13 -3.77 6.44
N PHE A 80 -3.09 -5.04 6.01
CA PHE A 80 -4.23 -5.95 6.16
C PHE A 80 -4.60 -6.18 7.62
N LYS A 81 -3.61 -6.30 8.51
CA LYS A 81 -3.84 -6.41 9.95
C LYS A 81 -4.51 -5.16 10.53
N LEU A 82 -4.05 -3.97 10.14
CA LEU A 82 -4.64 -2.70 10.58
C LEU A 82 -6.07 -2.52 10.05
N ALA A 83 -6.32 -2.96 8.82
CA ALA A 83 -7.64 -2.95 8.19
C ALA A 83 -8.55 -4.12 8.63
N GLN A 84 -8.07 -5.00 9.52
CA GLN A 84 -8.79 -6.20 9.99
C GLN A 84 -9.27 -7.13 8.85
N LEU A 85 -8.51 -7.20 7.75
CA LEU A 85 -8.85 -8.01 6.60
C LEU A 85 -8.24 -9.41 6.72
N PRO A 86 -9.00 -10.50 6.44
CA PRO A 86 -8.50 -11.88 6.48
C PRO A 86 -7.68 -12.24 5.22
N LEU A 87 -6.83 -11.30 4.78
CA LEU A 87 -5.98 -11.42 3.60
C LEU A 87 -4.51 -11.65 3.98
N LEU A 88 -3.75 -12.22 3.04
CA LEU A 88 -2.32 -12.42 3.17
C LEU A 88 -1.63 -11.84 1.95
N CYS A 89 -0.49 -11.20 2.15
CA CYS A 89 0.37 -10.77 1.06
C CYS A 89 0.97 -12.00 0.34
N PRO A 90 1.07 -11.99 -1.00
CA PRO A 90 1.88 -12.97 -1.72
C PRO A 90 3.30 -13.03 -1.16
N HIS A 91 3.85 -14.24 -1.04
CA HIS A 91 5.24 -14.42 -0.60
C HIS A 91 6.19 -13.73 -1.59
N TYR A 92 7.31 -13.16 -1.12
CA TYR A 92 8.22 -12.40 -1.97
C TYR A 92 8.73 -13.19 -3.20
N SER A 93 8.84 -14.51 -3.10
CA SER A 93 9.22 -15.38 -4.23
C SER A 93 8.11 -15.59 -5.27
N CYS A 94 6.86 -15.30 -4.93
CA CYS A 94 5.74 -15.24 -5.87
C CYS A 94 5.75 -13.93 -6.66
N ILE A 95 6.24 -12.84 -6.08
CA ILE A 95 6.27 -11.49 -6.67
C ILE A 95 7.50 -11.28 -7.55
N SER A 96 8.61 -11.97 -7.26
CA SER A 96 9.90 -11.81 -7.97
C SER A 96 9.98 -12.49 -9.34
N LYS A 97 8.88 -13.05 -9.84
CA LYS A 97 8.82 -13.70 -11.15
C LYS A 97 8.31 -12.72 -12.20
#